data_AF-A0A8H4LM68-F1
#
_entry.id   AF-A0A8H4LM68-F1
#
_cell.length_a   1.000
_cell.length_b   1.000
_cell.length_c   1.000
_cell.angle_alpha   90.00
_cell.angle_beta   90.00
_cell.angle_gamma   90.00
#
_symmetry.space_group_name_H-M   'P 1'
#
loop_
_entity.id
_entity.type
_entity.pdbx_description
1 polymer ?
#
loop_
_entity_poly.entity_id
_entity_poly.type
_entity_poly.pdbx_seq_one_letter_code
_entity_poly.pdbx_strand_id
1 'polypeptide(L)'
;MLGPRRHRSRAGCITCKKRKVKCDELRPTCNNCLRFRVPCVFEKTTPETVHDDQGKTTSSRDAATGRPRKDWDLVMTNKVQGMPPIETTDAAVQCSIDANVTSFGTSDVELLLHFTAHTASSLMSPGDYNHPMSRFWAHNVPRIALSFPFVMPLLLSLAARHLAHIETASLATRRHHISLAHRHLSTGLAETTRTLPNLHATNCGALYLSSVLVCYSRFAAGPSGPGDLLICHVNNLDLQLQPHEPRMPLIRGVRLISETFPREVLFSGLMAPLGPNIDDTSGFRPSFVQEGFDRLDWVAPLDEIRHLVEACEDEIAAARLRSFNLVAAIYEATYGRDEAGACDVAPHHRFLFIWLYLIDDDFIAGLQREDSVCLLILAYWALLLKTYDRHWFMDGWTVHLLVAVRNMIDPDFASWLRWPLDIAGVEMDKDRPGPWHWDATNRQFYAGPDAR
;
A
#
# COMPACT_ATOMS: atom_id res chain seq x y z
N MET A 1 -31.40 -18.60 17.30
CA MET A 1 -30.60 -18.29 18.51
C MET A 1 -29.87 -16.97 18.27
N LEU A 2 -30.25 -15.90 18.96
CA LEU A 2 -29.59 -14.59 18.87
C LEU A 2 -28.25 -14.70 19.60
N GLY A 3 -27.13 -14.51 18.88
CA GLY A 3 -25.78 -14.53 19.46
C GLY A 3 -25.60 -13.48 20.56
N PRO A 4 -24.63 -13.67 21.48
CA PRO A 4 -24.48 -12.83 22.66
C PRO A 4 -24.19 -11.38 22.27
N ARG A 5 -24.94 -10.43 22.86
CA ARG A 5 -24.70 -8.98 22.74
C ARG A 5 -23.27 -8.69 23.21
N ARG A 6 -22.40 -8.25 22.30
CA ARG A 6 -21.02 -7.85 22.61
C ARG A 6 -21.05 -6.65 23.58
N HIS A 7 -20.68 -6.89 24.83
CA HIS A 7 -20.57 -5.85 25.84
C HIS A 7 -19.41 -4.92 25.46
N ARG A 8 -19.68 -3.62 25.27
CA ARG A 8 -18.63 -2.62 25.03
C ARG A 8 -17.84 -2.47 26.32
N SER A 9 -16.51 -2.54 26.25
CA SER A 9 -15.69 -2.33 27.44
C SER A 9 -15.83 -0.87 27.89
N ARG A 10 -16.07 -0.66 29.19
CA ARG A 10 -16.25 0.69 29.76
C ARG A 10 -14.91 1.42 29.88
N ALA A 11 -13.80 0.69 30.02
CA ALA A 11 -12.46 1.25 30.22
C ALA A 11 -11.62 1.38 28.93
N GLY A 12 -12.17 1.00 27.76
CA GLY A 12 -11.50 1.21 26.47
C GLY A 12 -11.16 2.67 26.21
N CYS A 13 -10.03 2.92 25.55
CA CYS A 13 -9.61 4.27 25.18
C CYS A 13 -10.67 4.95 24.28
N ILE A 14 -10.73 6.28 24.33
CA ILE A 14 -11.70 7.11 23.60
C ILE A 14 -11.58 6.85 22.09
N THR A 15 -10.35 6.68 21.59
CA THR A 15 -10.07 6.45 20.17
C THR A 15 -10.66 5.12 19.69
N CYS A 16 -10.47 4.02 20.42
CA CYS A 16 -11.08 2.73 20.08
C CYS A 16 -12.60 2.74 20.22
N LYS A 17 -13.14 3.43 21.25
CA LYS A 17 -14.59 3.63 21.42
C LYS A 17 -15.21 4.35 20.22
N LYS A 18 -14.60 5.46 19.76
CA LYS A 18 -15.03 6.22 18.57
C LYS A 18 -14.96 5.37 17.30
N ARG A 19 -13.89 4.59 17.14
CA ARG A 19 -13.67 3.67 16.02
C ARG A 19 -14.57 2.42 16.06
N LYS A 20 -15.34 2.20 17.13
CA LYS A 20 -16.18 1.01 17.35
C LYS A 20 -15.40 -0.32 17.25
N VAL A 21 -14.13 -0.31 17.65
CA VAL A 21 -13.25 -1.49 17.70
C VAL A 21 -12.96 -1.90 19.15
N LYS A 22 -12.62 -3.18 19.39
CA LYS A 22 -12.26 -3.66 20.73
C LYS A 22 -10.93 -3.02 21.16
N CYS A 23 -10.90 -2.51 22.39
CA CYS A 23 -9.69 -1.99 23.03
C CYS A 23 -9.15 -3.05 23.99
N ASP A 24 -7.84 -3.21 24.02
CA ASP A 24 -7.09 -4.09 24.94
C ASP A 24 -6.71 -3.38 26.26
N GLU A 25 -7.07 -2.10 26.40
CA GLU A 25 -6.97 -1.32 27.65
C GLU A 25 -5.55 -1.14 28.23
N LEU A 26 -4.50 -1.59 27.52
CA LEU A 26 -3.11 -1.33 27.89
C LEU A 26 -2.81 0.17 27.94
N ARG A 27 -2.04 0.57 28.95
CA ARG A 27 -1.60 1.96 29.18
C ARG A 27 -0.07 2.03 29.08
N PRO A 28 0.52 3.13 28.57
CA PRO A 28 -0.12 4.40 28.21
C PRO A 28 -0.87 4.37 26.87
N THR A 29 -0.54 3.41 25.99
CA THR A 29 -1.12 3.27 24.65
C THR A 29 -1.63 1.84 24.46
N CYS A 30 -2.88 1.69 24.04
CA CYS A 30 -3.44 0.37 23.73
C CYS A 30 -2.88 -0.17 22.40
N ASN A 31 -2.75 -1.49 22.21
CA ASN A 31 -2.16 -2.06 21.00
C ASN A 31 -2.88 -1.60 19.73
N ASN A 32 -4.20 -1.44 19.78
CA ASN A 32 -4.98 -1.01 18.62
C ASN A 32 -4.80 0.49 18.28
N CYS A 33 -4.32 1.31 19.21
CA CYS A 33 -3.90 2.68 18.90
C CYS A 33 -2.44 2.73 18.48
N LEU A 34 -1.58 1.95 19.14
CA LEU A 34 -0.16 1.83 18.82
C LEU A 34 0.04 1.34 17.38
N ARG A 35 -0.65 0.26 17.02
CA ARG A 35 -0.58 -0.39 15.70
C ARG A 35 -1.02 0.55 14.56
N PHE A 36 -1.99 1.42 14.83
CA PHE A 36 -2.49 2.42 13.88
C PHE A 36 -1.76 3.75 13.94
N ARG A 37 -0.79 3.91 14.86
CA ARG A 37 -0.10 5.17 15.15
C ARG A 37 -1.07 6.35 15.31
N VAL A 38 -2.20 6.10 15.96
CA VAL A 38 -3.21 7.13 16.27
C VAL A 38 -3.13 7.51 17.74
N PRO A 39 -3.49 8.76 18.12
CA PRO A 39 -3.50 9.18 19.51
C PRO A 39 -4.34 8.24 20.37
N CYS A 40 -3.77 7.72 21.46
CA CYS A 40 -4.46 6.89 22.44
C CYS A 40 -4.79 7.73 23.66
N VAL A 41 -6.08 8.01 23.87
CA VAL A 41 -6.53 8.84 24.99
C VAL A 41 -7.46 8.03 25.87
N PHE A 42 -7.10 7.87 27.14
CA PHE A 42 -7.99 7.35 28.18
C PHE A 42 -8.61 8.51 28.96
N GLU A 43 -9.85 8.37 29.43
CA GLU A 43 -10.44 9.35 30.35
C GLU A 43 -9.57 9.43 31.61
N LYS A 44 -9.14 10.65 31.95
CA LYS A 44 -8.46 10.91 33.23
C LYS A 44 -9.52 10.80 34.32
N THR A 45 -9.47 9.76 35.13
CA THR A 45 -10.26 9.70 36.36
C THR A 45 -9.66 10.75 37.30
N THR A 46 -10.34 11.88 37.46
CA THR A 46 -10.06 12.80 38.56
C THR A 46 -10.33 12.04 39.87
N PRO A 47 -9.47 12.12 40.89
CA PRO A 47 -9.79 11.52 42.18
C PRO A 47 -10.97 12.30 42.78
N GLU A 48 -12.13 11.66 42.89
CA GLU A 48 -13.29 12.21 43.59
C GLU A 48 -12.97 12.32 45.08
N THR A 49 -12.94 13.55 45.58
CA THR A 49 -12.92 13.87 47.01
C THR A 49 -14.26 13.48 47.64
N VAL A 50 -14.21 12.60 48.62
CA VAL A 50 -15.28 12.26 49.56
C VAL A 50 -15.57 13.46 50.46
N HIS A 51 -16.83 13.90 50.56
CA HIS A 51 -17.49 14.48 51.74
C HIS A 51 -18.95 14.78 51.38
N ASP A 52 -19.92 13.95 51.78
CA ASP A 52 -20.60 13.83 53.09
C ASP A 52 -21.87 14.70 53.16
N ASP A 53 -22.97 14.01 53.49
CA ASP A 53 -24.36 14.37 53.26
C ASP A 53 -25.01 14.80 54.58
N GLN A 54 -25.54 16.02 54.67
CA GLN A 54 -26.56 16.39 55.68
C GLN A 54 -27.57 17.37 55.09
N GLY A 55 -28.82 16.90 54.98
CA GLY A 55 -29.94 17.64 54.42
C GLY A 55 -30.71 18.55 55.38
N LYS A 56 -31.66 19.30 54.80
CA LYS A 56 -32.98 19.67 55.35
C LYS A 56 -33.86 20.37 54.28
N THR A 57 -35.02 19.74 53.98
CA THR A 57 -36.41 20.26 53.91
C THR A 57 -36.64 21.73 53.46
N THR A 58 -37.59 22.15 52.61
CA THR A 58 -38.95 21.68 52.21
C THR A 58 -39.55 22.69 51.20
N SER A 59 -40.28 22.25 50.17
CA SER A 59 -41.71 22.62 49.92
C SER A 59 -42.22 22.21 48.52
N SER A 60 -43.45 21.69 48.54
CA SER A 60 -44.39 21.21 47.51
C SER A 60 -44.78 22.26 46.43
N ARG A 61 -45.21 21.91 45.19
CA ARG A 61 -46.52 21.30 44.84
C ARG A 61 -46.58 20.75 43.40
N ASP A 62 -47.22 19.57 43.28
CA ASP A 62 -48.28 19.09 42.35
C ASP A 62 -48.06 19.16 40.81
N ALA A 63 -47.83 18.04 40.09
CA ALA A 63 -48.73 16.95 39.65
C ALA A 63 -49.56 17.25 38.37
N ALA A 64 -49.21 16.60 37.24
CA ALA A 64 -50.15 15.86 36.35
C ALA A 64 -49.48 15.38 35.02
N THR A 65 -49.43 14.06 34.89
CA THR A 65 -49.64 13.17 33.70
C THR A 65 -49.71 13.71 32.26
N GLY A 66 -49.02 13.02 31.33
CA GLY A 66 -49.45 12.88 29.92
C GLY A 66 -48.33 12.60 28.90
N ARG A 67 -48.29 11.39 28.32
CA ARG A 67 -47.40 10.96 27.20
C ARG A 67 -48.12 11.15 25.83
N PRO A 68 -47.51 10.79 24.69
CA PRO A 68 -46.89 11.65 23.67
C PRO A 68 -47.73 11.79 22.37
N ARG A 69 -47.35 12.71 21.46
CA ARG A 69 -47.80 12.64 20.06
C ARG A 69 -46.66 12.77 19.05
N LYS A 70 -46.79 11.95 18.00
CA LYS A 70 -45.91 11.68 16.87
C LYS A 70 -46.70 12.02 15.60
N ASP A 71 -45.95 12.16 14.51
CA ASP A 71 -46.32 12.10 13.08
C ASP A 71 -46.70 13.41 12.36
N TRP A 72 -45.97 13.63 11.27
CA TRP A 72 -46.18 14.62 10.21
C TRP A 72 -46.04 13.94 8.85
N ASP A 73 -46.98 13.04 8.55
CA ASP A 73 -47.13 12.48 7.21
C ASP A 73 -48.19 13.23 6.41
N LEU A 74 -47.80 13.55 5.16
CA LEU A 74 -48.60 13.82 3.96
C LEU A 74 -49.22 15.23 3.85
N VAL A 75 -48.78 16.13 2.96
CA VAL A 75 -48.67 16.09 1.48
C VAL A 75 -50.05 16.08 0.78
N MET A 76 -50.24 17.14 -0.02
CA MET A 76 -51.25 17.42 -1.07
C MET A 76 -52.54 18.16 -0.68
N THR A 77 -52.68 19.40 -1.18
CA THR A 77 -53.61 19.71 -2.28
C THR A 77 -53.33 21.10 -2.90
N ASN A 78 -53.33 21.14 -4.24
CA ASN A 78 -53.23 22.30 -5.13
C ASN A 78 -54.42 23.28 -5.04
N LYS A 79 -54.19 24.57 -5.37
CA LYS A 79 -55.01 25.33 -6.32
C LYS A 79 -54.27 26.56 -6.91
N VAL A 80 -54.58 26.83 -8.18
CA VAL A 80 -53.94 27.71 -9.17
C VAL A 80 -54.60 29.11 -9.23
N GLN A 81 -53.83 30.14 -9.64
CA GLN A 81 -54.16 31.34 -10.49
C GLN A 81 -53.32 32.56 -10.01
N GLY A 82 -52.67 33.43 -10.79
CA GLY A 82 -52.44 33.68 -12.22
C GLY A 82 -51.38 34.81 -12.38
N MET A 83 -50.73 34.92 -13.54
CA MET A 83 -49.56 35.80 -13.88
C MET A 83 -49.89 37.29 -14.13
N PRO A 84 -48.88 38.16 -14.01
CA PRO A 84 -48.57 39.20 -15.02
C PRO A 84 -47.09 39.17 -15.51
N PRO A 85 -46.71 39.96 -16.54
CA PRO A 85 -45.74 39.56 -17.55
C PRO A 85 -44.26 39.88 -17.28
N ILE A 86 -43.44 39.20 -18.09
CA ILE A 86 -41.98 39.11 -18.12
C ILE A 86 -41.32 40.45 -18.49
N GLU A 87 -40.41 40.90 -17.65
CA GLU A 87 -39.30 41.78 -18.04
C GLU A 87 -37.97 41.05 -17.77
N THR A 88 -37.26 40.76 -18.86
CA THR A 88 -35.92 40.17 -18.90
C THR A 88 -34.91 41.11 -18.27
N THR A 89 -34.31 40.68 -17.15
CA THR A 89 -33.01 41.19 -16.70
C THR A 89 -32.08 40.01 -16.49
N ASP A 90 -31.03 39.98 -17.31
CA ASP A 90 -29.85 39.12 -17.17
C ASP A 90 -29.19 39.42 -15.82
N ALA A 91 -29.62 38.71 -14.79
CA ALA A 91 -28.90 38.63 -13.53
C ALA A 91 -28.23 37.26 -13.49
N ALA A 92 -26.95 37.24 -13.90
CA ALA A 92 -26.07 36.12 -13.70
C ALA A 92 -26.20 35.63 -12.25
N VAL A 93 -26.80 34.45 -12.07
CA VAL A 93 -26.78 33.74 -10.81
C VAL A 93 -25.34 33.30 -10.59
N GLN A 94 -24.56 34.17 -9.94
CA GLN A 94 -23.25 33.85 -9.43
C GLN A 94 -23.45 32.86 -8.28
N CYS A 95 -23.50 31.57 -8.62
CA CYS A 95 -23.47 30.51 -7.63
C CYS A 95 -22.06 30.54 -7.03
N SER A 96 -21.92 31.17 -5.86
CA SER A 96 -20.69 31.13 -5.07
C SER A 96 -20.48 29.71 -4.57
N ILE A 97 -19.81 28.90 -5.37
CA ILE A 97 -19.26 27.62 -4.95
C ILE A 97 -18.17 27.94 -3.93
N ASP A 98 -18.32 27.40 -2.72
CA ASP A 98 -17.34 27.52 -1.64
C ASP A 98 -15.93 27.21 -2.17
N ALA A 99 -15.02 28.19 -2.07
CA ALA A 99 -13.65 28.17 -2.61
C ALA A 99 -12.69 27.18 -1.90
N ASN A 100 -13.22 26.17 -1.20
CA ASN A 100 -12.45 25.07 -0.61
C ASN A 100 -12.58 23.76 -1.41
N VAL A 101 -13.23 23.76 -2.57
CA VAL A 101 -13.07 22.68 -3.55
C VAL A 101 -11.66 22.81 -4.13
N THR A 102 -10.81 21.80 -3.88
CA THR A 102 -9.57 21.62 -4.63
C THR A 102 -9.90 21.70 -6.12
N SER A 103 -9.49 22.79 -6.77
CA SER A 103 -9.76 23.04 -8.19
C SER A 103 -9.23 21.87 -9.01
N PHE A 104 -10.14 21.08 -9.59
CA PHE A 104 -9.80 19.98 -10.50
C PHE A 104 -9.47 20.60 -11.86
N GLY A 105 -8.18 20.71 -12.17
CA GLY A 105 -7.70 21.41 -13.35
C GLY A 105 -7.73 20.57 -14.61
N THR A 106 -7.47 21.19 -15.77
CA THR A 106 -7.33 20.48 -17.05
C THR A 106 -6.27 19.37 -17.01
N SER A 107 -5.15 19.62 -16.30
CA SER A 107 -4.12 18.59 -16.09
C SER A 107 -4.64 17.38 -15.31
N ASP A 108 -5.55 17.58 -14.35
CA ASP A 108 -6.11 16.47 -13.57
C ASP A 108 -7.06 15.61 -14.44
N VAL A 109 -7.79 16.24 -15.36
CA VAL A 109 -8.63 15.55 -16.36
C VAL A 109 -7.76 14.73 -17.32
N GLU A 110 -6.67 15.31 -17.83
CA GLU A 110 -5.73 14.61 -18.70
C GLU A 110 -5.14 13.37 -18.00
N LEU A 111 -4.69 13.52 -16.75
CA LEU A 111 -4.17 12.42 -15.94
C LEU A 111 -5.22 11.34 -15.68
N LEU A 112 -6.47 11.71 -15.40
CA LEU A 112 -7.56 10.75 -15.21
C LEU A 112 -7.86 9.97 -16.50
N LEU A 113 -7.93 10.68 -17.64
CA LEU A 113 -8.13 10.05 -18.95
C LEU A 113 -6.98 9.11 -19.28
N HIS A 114 -5.74 9.55 -19.07
CA HIS A 114 -4.54 8.73 -19.27
C HIS A 114 -4.56 7.49 -18.39
N PHE A 115 -4.98 7.62 -17.13
CA PHE A 115 -5.10 6.48 -16.22
C PHE A 115 -6.04 5.41 -16.78
N THR A 116 -7.26 5.83 -17.15
CA THR A 116 -8.30 4.90 -17.62
C THR A 116 -7.95 4.25 -18.97
N ALA A 117 -7.25 4.97 -19.84
CA ALA A 117 -6.94 4.51 -21.18
C ALA A 117 -5.64 3.69 -21.26
N HIS A 118 -4.63 4.00 -20.43
CA HIS A 118 -3.28 3.46 -20.58
C HIS A 118 -2.66 2.94 -19.29
N THR A 119 -2.71 3.71 -18.19
CA THR A 119 -2.05 3.27 -16.94
C THR A 119 -2.71 2.02 -16.38
N ALA A 120 -4.04 1.94 -16.35
CA ALA A 120 -4.74 0.81 -15.77
C ALA A 120 -4.41 -0.53 -16.46
N SER A 121 -4.27 -0.53 -17.79
CA SER A 121 -3.91 -1.73 -18.54
C SER A 121 -2.43 -2.10 -18.40
N SER A 122 -1.54 -1.12 -18.16
CA SER A 122 -0.10 -1.38 -17.95
C SER A 122 0.25 -1.88 -16.55
N LEU A 123 -0.69 -1.87 -15.59
CA LEU A 123 -0.52 -2.44 -14.25
C LEU A 123 -0.69 -3.98 -14.22
N MET A 124 -1.03 -4.60 -15.35
CA MET A 124 -1.28 -6.04 -15.46
C MET A 124 -0.39 -6.70 -16.49
N SER A 125 -0.09 -8.00 -16.29
CA SER A 125 0.59 -8.81 -17.30
C SER A 125 -0.21 -8.76 -18.63
N PRO A 126 0.47 -8.66 -19.79
CA PRO A 126 -0.18 -8.67 -21.10
C PRO A 126 -1.08 -9.90 -21.25
N GLY A 127 -2.40 -9.69 -21.27
CA GLY A 127 -3.38 -10.79 -21.27
C GLY A 127 -4.81 -10.29 -21.12
N ASP A 128 -5.76 -11.19 -21.37
CA ASP A 128 -7.22 -10.99 -21.51
C ASP A 128 -7.77 -9.66 -20.96
N TYR A 129 -8.13 -8.75 -21.86
CA TYR A 129 -8.79 -7.48 -21.51
C TYR A 129 -10.11 -7.67 -20.74
N ASN A 130 -10.72 -8.87 -20.80
CA ASN A 130 -11.92 -9.21 -20.04
C ASN A 130 -11.62 -9.72 -18.63
N HIS A 131 -10.35 -9.88 -18.24
CA HIS A 131 -9.99 -10.33 -16.90
C HIS A 131 -10.59 -9.39 -15.83
N PRO A 132 -11.17 -9.92 -14.73
CA PRO A 132 -11.82 -9.11 -13.70
C PRO A 132 -10.92 -8.00 -13.13
N MET A 133 -9.62 -8.25 -13.06
CA MET A 133 -8.64 -7.26 -12.58
C MET A 133 -8.41 -6.11 -13.58
N SER A 134 -8.51 -6.36 -14.89
CA SER A 134 -8.38 -5.33 -15.93
C SER A 134 -9.51 -4.33 -15.80
N ARG A 135 -10.73 -4.86 -15.62
CA ARG A 135 -11.93 -4.04 -15.34
C ARG A 135 -11.85 -3.35 -14.00
N PHE A 136 -11.26 -3.98 -12.98
CA PHE A 136 -11.07 -3.37 -11.67
C PHE A 136 -10.25 -2.08 -11.79
N TRP A 137 -9.06 -2.15 -12.39
CA TRP A 137 -8.19 -0.99 -12.55
C TRP A 137 -8.81 0.08 -13.47
N ALA A 138 -9.31 -0.31 -14.65
CA ALA A 138 -9.79 0.66 -15.64
C ALA A 138 -11.15 1.30 -15.29
N HIS A 139 -12.01 0.60 -14.53
CA HIS A 139 -13.39 1.06 -14.26
C HIS A 139 -13.71 1.22 -12.77
N ASN A 140 -13.35 0.26 -11.92
CA ASN A 140 -13.74 0.30 -10.52
C ASN A 140 -12.91 1.34 -9.74
N VAL A 141 -11.59 1.37 -9.94
CA VAL A 141 -10.68 2.30 -9.24
C VAL A 141 -11.07 3.76 -9.48
N PRO A 142 -11.31 4.25 -10.72
CA PRO A 142 -11.80 5.62 -10.93
C PRO A 142 -13.12 5.93 -10.23
N ARG A 143 -14.07 4.97 -10.19
CA ARG A 143 -15.34 5.14 -9.47
C ARG A 143 -15.16 5.20 -7.96
N ILE A 144 -14.24 4.41 -7.41
CA ILE A 144 -13.83 4.51 -6.01
C ILE A 144 -13.19 5.88 -5.77
N ALA A 145 -12.31 6.34 -6.66
CA ALA A 145 -11.66 7.65 -6.58
C ALA A 145 -12.65 8.82 -6.55
N LEU A 146 -13.71 8.75 -7.34
CA LEU A 146 -14.81 9.73 -7.32
C LEU A 146 -15.62 9.69 -6.02
N SER A 147 -15.71 8.52 -5.37
CA SER A 147 -16.45 8.34 -4.11
C SER A 147 -15.63 8.70 -2.87
N PHE A 148 -14.30 8.63 -2.96
CA PHE A 148 -13.37 8.82 -1.84
C PHE A 148 -12.28 9.83 -2.22
N PRO A 149 -12.38 11.09 -1.78
CA PRO A 149 -11.49 12.19 -2.21
C PRO A 149 -9.99 11.94 -1.98
N PHE A 150 -9.62 11.11 -1.01
CA PHE A 150 -8.23 10.76 -0.71
C PHE A 150 -7.62 9.76 -1.71
N VAL A 151 -8.44 9.09 -2.53
CA VAL A 151 -7.99 8.12 -3.54
C VAL A 151 -7.65 8.81 -4.86
N MET A 152 -8.41 9.84 -5.25
CA MET A 152 -8.22 10.53 -6.54
C MET A 152 -6.79 11.07 -6.74
N PRO A 153 -6.17 11.81 -5.81
CA PRO A 153 -4.80 12.26 -5.99
C PRO A 153 -3.81 11.09 -6.16
N LEU A 154 -4.03 9.96 -5.50
CA LEU A 154 -3.13 8.80 -5.62
C LEU A 154 -3.21 8.15 -7.01
N LEU A 155 -4.43 8.08 -7.57
CA LEU A 155 -4.66 7.64 -8.95
C LEU A 155 -3.95 8.58 -9.95
N LEU A 156 -4.16 9.90 -9.81
CA LEU A 156 -3.53 10.90 -10.68
C LEU A 156 -2.00 10.89 -10.56
N SER A 157 -1.47 10.65 -9.35
CA SER A 157 -0.04 10.52 -9.11
C SER A 157 0.56 9.37 -9.92
N LEU A 158 -0.09 8.21 -9.89
CA LEU A 158 0.36 7.03 -10.65
C LEU A 158 0.28 7.26 -12.16
N ALA A 159 -0.78 7.91 -12.64
CA ALA A 159 -0.92 8.28 -14.05
C ALA A 159 0.19 9.24 -14.51
N ALA A 160 0.52 10.24 -13.69
CA ALA A 160 1.59 11.19 -13.99
C ALA A 160 2.96 10.49 -14.03
N ARG A 161 3.19 9.47 -13.19
CA ARG A 161 4.41 8.66 -13.27
C ARG A 161 4.47 7.82 -14.53
N HIS A 162 3.34 7.25 -14.95
CA HIS A 162 3.28 6.51 -16.20
C HIS A 162 3.61 7.41 -17.40
N LEU A 163 3.03 8.61 -17.46
CA LEU A 163 3.38 9.63 -18.46
C LEU A 163 4.86 10.00 -18.41
N ALA A 164 5.43 10.18 -17.22
CA ALA A 164 6.85 10.46 -17.06
C ALA A 164 7.75 9.29 -17.52
N HIS A 165 7.28 8.05 -17.43
CA HIS A 165 8.02 6.88 -17.88
C HIS A 165 8.00 6.76 -19.41
N ILE A 166 6.85 6.97 -20.06
CA ILE A 166 6.73 6.86 -21.52
C ILE A 166 7.32 8.08 -22.26
N GLU A 167 7.47 9.23 -21.60
CA GLU A 167 8.05 10.44 -22.17
C GLU A 167 9.57 10.29 -22.35
N THR A 168 10.00 10.03 -23.58
CA THR A 168 11.41 9.82 -23.95
C THR A 168 12.04 11.01 -24.67
N ALA A 169 11.24 11.96 -25.19
CA ALA A 169 11.72 13.01 -26.08
C ALA A 169 12.02 14.33 -25.34
N SER A 170 11.21 14.69 -24.35
CA SER A 170 11.30 15.98 -23.65
C SER A 170 11.57 15.83 -22.16
N LEU A 171 12.79 16.16 -21.74
CA LEU A 171 13.16 16.18 -20.32
C LEU A 171 12.34 17.19 -19.50
N ALA A 172 11.94 18.31 -20.10
CA ALA A 172 11.11 19.31 -19.44
C ALA A 172 9.69 18.77 -19.15
N THR A 173 9.07 18.10 -20.13
CA THR A 173 7.76 17.46 -19.99
C THR A 173 7.83 16.33 -18.95
N ARG A 174 8.88 15.50 -19.02
CA ARG A 174 9.12 14.44 -18.03
C ARG A 174 9.22 14.98 -16.61
N ARG A 175 10.04 16.03 -16.38
CA ARG A 175 10.16 16.70 -15.08
C ARG A 175 8.84 17.31 -14.60
N HIS A 176 8.06 17.87 -15.52
CA HIS A 176 6.73 18.38 -15.20
C HIS A 176 5.81 17.28 -14.66
N HIS A 177 5.73 16.13 -15.35
CA HIS A 177 4.95 14.99 -14.91
C HIS A 177 5.44 14.41 -13.57
N ILE A 178 6.76 14.34 -13.34
CA ILE A 178 7.32 13.93 -12.04
C ILE A 178 6.89 14.89 -10.91
N SER A 179 6.89 16.19 -11.17
CA SER A 179 6.44 17.20 -10.21
C SER A 179 4.94 17.06 -9.89
N LEU A 180 4.10 16.85 -10.93
CA LEU A 180 2.68 16.54 -10.75
C LEU A 180 2.50 15.27 -9.91
N ALA A 181 3.21 14.20 -10.23
CA ALA A 181 3.16 12.95 -9.50
C ALA A 181 3.47 13.14 -8.01
N HIS A 182 4.55 13.86 -7.68
CA HIS A 182 4.94 14.13 -6.29
C HIS A 182 3.89 14.97 -5.55
N ARG A 183 3.36 16.02 -6.18
CA ARG A 183 2.31 16.88 -5.60
C ARG A 183 1.05 16.08 -5.27
N HIS A 184 0.58 15.28 -6.22
CA HIS A 184 -0.61 14.45 -6.05
C HIS A 184 -0.39 13.33 -5.02
N LEU A 185 0.80 12.71 -4.99
CA LEU A 185 1.16 11.70 -3.99
C LEU A 185 1.12 12.28 -2.58
N SER A 186 1.75 13.44 -2.40
CA SER A 186 1.80 14.15 -1.11
C SER A 186 0.39 14.51 -0.63
N THR A 187 -0.46 15.01 -1.53
CA THR A 187 -1.86 15.34 -1.24
C THR A 187 -2.65 14.10 -0.83
N GLY A 188 -2.60 13.04 -1.64
CA GLY A 188 -3.33 11.80 -1.37
C GLY A 188 -2.86 11.09 -0.10
N LEU A 189 -1.56 11.11 0.18
CA LEU A 189 -1.01 10.54 1.42
C LEU A 189 -1.44 11.31 2.65
N ALA A 190 -1.43 12.66 2.59
CA ALA A 190 -1.92 13.51 3.67
C ALA A 190 -3.39 13.23 3.99
N GLU A 191 -4.25 13.19 2.96
CA GLU A 191 -5.69 12.92 3.13
C GLU A 191 -5.98 11.49 3.59
N THR A 192 -5.23 10.51 3.09
CA THR A 192 -5.30 9.11 3.55
C THR A 192 -4.93 9.02 5.03
N THR A 193 -3.85 9.67 5.44
CA THR A 193 -3.39 9.70 6.84
C THR A 193 -4.40 10.40 7.74
N ARG A 194 -5.04 11.48 7.27
CA ARG A 194 -6.11 12.19 7.99
C ARG A 194 -7.38 11.34 8.15
N THR A 195 -7.64 10.45 7.19
CA THR A 195 -8.81 9.56 7.19
C THR A 195 -8.61 8.30 8.03
N LEU A 196 -7.36 7.83 8.15
CA LEU A 196 -6.99 6.58 8.85
C LEU A 196 -7.51 6.47 10.30
N PRO A 197 -7.54 7.54 11.14
CA PRO A 197 -8.13 7.47 12.48
C PRO A 197 -9.61 7.10 12.50
N ASN A 198 -10.33 7.37 11.41
CA ASN A 198 -11.74 7.06 11.24
C ASN A 198 -11.94 5.84 10.32
N LEU A 199 -11.03 4.86 10.36
CA LEU A 199 -11.15 3.62 9.59
C LEU A 199 -12.39 2.80 10.03
N HIS A 200 -13.22 2.41 9.07
CA HIS A 200 -14.49 1.71 9.27
C HIS A 200 -14.84 0.80 8.08
N ALA A 201 -15.86 -0.05 8.23
CA ALA A 201 -16.21 -1.07 7.22
C ALA A 201 -16.53 -0.48 5.83
N THR A 202 -17.12 0.71 5.73
CA THR A 202 -17.51 1.31 4.44
C THR A 202 -16.39 2.08 3.74
N ASN A 203 -15.25 2.37 4.40
CA ASN A 203 -14.09 3.02 3.76
C ASN A 203 -12.82 2.16 3.76
N CYS A 204 -12.82 1.00 4.41
CA CYS A 204 -11.64 0.15 4.55
C CYS A 204 -11.07 -0.30 3.20
N GLY A 205 -11.94 -0.67 2.24
CA GLY A 205 -11.53 -1.03 0.88
C GLY A 205 -10.86 0.15 0.14
N ALA A 206 -11.40 1.36 0.28
CA ALA A 206 -10.80 2.56 -0.32
C ALA A 206 -9.45 2.91 0.31
N LEU A 207 -9.30 2.81 1.64
CA LEU A 207 -8.02 3.02 2.33
C LEU A 207 -6.97 1.95 1.99
N TYR A 208 -7.42 0.71 1.78
CA TYR A 208 -6.57 -0.35 1.24
C TYR A 208 -6.07 -0.01 -0.16
N LEU A 209 -6.99 0.37 -1.06
CA LEU A 209 -6.65 0.80 -2.43
C LEU A 209 -5.70 2.00 -2.43
N SER A 210 -5.90 2.98 -1.54
CA SER A 210 -4.95 4.09 -1.37
C SER A 210 -3.56 3.61 -1.04
N SER A 211 -3.42 2.65 -0.12
CA SER A 211 -2.11 2.12 0.26
C SER A 211 -1.45 1.39 -0.92
N VAL A 212 -2.22 0.63 -1.71
CA VAL A 212 -1.76 -0.02 -2.94
C VAL A 212 -1.30 1.01 -3.99
N LEU A 213 -2.08 2.06 -4.25
CA LEU A 213 -1.71 3.12 -5.19
C LEU A 213 -0.46 3.87 -4.75
N VAL A 214 -0.28 4.10 -3.44
CA VAL A 214 0.96 4.69 -2.92
C VAL A 214 2.15 3.74 -3.15
N CYS A 215 2.00 2.43 -2.96
CA CYS A 215 3.04 1.45 -3.30
C CYS A 215 3.43 1.53 -4.78
N TYR A 216 2.48 1.43 -5.70
CA TYR A 216 2.75 1.54 -7.14
C TYR A 216 3.43 2.85 -7.50
N SER A 217 2.94 3.97 -6.97
CA SER A 217 3.55 5.26 -7.22
C SER A 217 4.98 5.35 -6.67
N ARG A 218 5.31 4.62 -5.61
CA ARG A 218 6.65 4.63 -5.02
C ARG A 218 7.62 3.74 -5.76
N PHE A 219 7.16 2.57 -6.17
CA PHE A 219 7.95 1.69 -7.03
C PHE A 219 8.28 2.42 -8.34
N ALA A 220 7.28 3.04 -8.96
CA ALA A 220 7.44 3.87 -10.16
C ALA A 220 8.28 5.15 -9.95
N ALA A 221 8.65 5.49 -8.71
CA ALA A 221 9.58 6.59 -8.45
C ALA A 221 11.04 6.19 -8.61
N GLY A 222 11.30 4.88 -8.65
CA GLY A 222 12.63 4.32 -8.55
C GLY A 222 13.24 4.52 -7.15
N PRO A 223 14.42 3.92 -6.94
CA PRO A 223 15.16 4.05 -5.70
C PRO A 223 15.49 5.50 -5.33
N SER A 224 15.41 5.83 -4.03
CA SER A 224 15.68 7.18 -3.54
C SER A 224 17.18 7.49 -3.40
N GLY A 225 18.04 6.47 -3.48
CA GLY A 225 19.49 6.57 -3.37
C GLY A 225 20.14 5.21 -3.13
N PRO A 226 21.48 5.13 -3.02
CA PRO A 226 22.23 3.87 -2.92
C PRO A 226 21.86 2.99 -1.73
N GLY A 227 21.38 3.59 -0.63
CA GLY A 227 20.94 2.88 0.57
C GLY A 227 19.49 2.44 0.57
N ASP A 228 18.72 2.72 -0.49
CA ASP A 228 17.29 2.37 -0.57
C ASP A 228 17.10 0.90 -0.93
N LEU A 229 16.73 0.07 0.04
CA LEU A 229 16.48 -1.35 -0.16
C LEU A 229 15.01 -1.65 -0.47
N LEU A 230 14.24 -0.68 -0.99
CA LEU A 230 12.78 -0.74 -1.26
C LEU A 230 11.91 -0.79 0.01
N ILE A 231 12.33 -1.61 0.98
CA ILE A 231 11.62 -1.91 2.24
C ILE A 231 12.12 -1.01 3.35
N CYS A 232 13.41 -0.69 3.35
CA CYS A 232 14.08 0.12 4.35
C CYS A 232 15.27 0.86 3.71
N HIS A 233 15.79 1.86 4.43
CA HIS A 233 17.02 2.53 4.04
C HIS A 233 18.16 2.16 4.99
N VAL A 234 19.35 1.92 4.45
CA VAL A 234 20.57 1.61 5.20
C VAL A 234 21.48 2.84 5.26
N ASN A 235 21.89 3.20 6.47
CA ASN A 235 22.79 4.30 6.86
C ASN A 235 22.46 5.77 6.46
N ASN A 236 22.75 6.66 7.42
CA ASN A 236 22.40 8.09 7.51
C ASN A 236 23.67 8.96 7.60
N LEU A 237 24.30 9.29 6.46
CA LEU A 237 25.32 10.34 6.44
C LEU A 237 24.91 11.56 5.59
N ASP A 238 23.99 11.42 4.63
CA ASP A 238 23.53 12.54 3.78
C ASP A 238 22.18 13.14 4.22
N LEU A 239 21.69 12.79 5.42
CA LEU A 239 20.39 13.23 5.92
C LEU A 239 20.25 14.73 6.24
N GLN A 240 21.24 15.58 5.94
CA GLN A 240 21.10 17.02 6.17
C GLN A 240 20.39 17.78 5.04
N LEU A 241 20.10 17.18 3.88
CA LEU A 241 19.71 17.99 2.71
C LEU A 241 18.30 17.77 2.12
N GLN A 242 17.48 16.80 2.56
CA GLN A 242 16.12 16.68 2.01
C GLN A 242 15.02 16.35 3.05
N PRO A 243 13.90 17.10 3.07
CA PRO A 243 12.79 16.88 3.98
C PRO A 243 12.14 15.51 3.72
N HIS A 244 11.88 14.82 4.83
CA HIS A 244 11.55 13.40 4.89
C HIS A 244 10.14 13.08 4.36
N GLU A 245 10.04 12.41 3.22
CA GLU A 245 8.88 11.57 2.95
C GLU A 245 8.91 10.35 3.90
N PRO A 246 7.83 10.00 4.62
CA PRO A 246 7.85 8.90 5.60
C PRO A 246 8.10 7.51 4.96
N ARG A 247 9.12 6.81 5.48
CA ARG A 247 9.98 5.82 4.77
C ARG A 247 9.73 4.33 5.02
N MET A 248 8.61 3.97 5.61
CA MET A 248 8.25 2.60 6.05
C MET A 248 6.73 2.27 6.14
N PRO A 249 5.74 3.19 6.01
CA PRO A 249 4.33 2.84 6.27
C PRO A 249 3.57 2.06 5.19
N LEU A 250 4.08 1.89 3.97
CA LEU A 250 3.20 1.63 2.82
C LEU A 250 2.62 0.22 2.83
N ILE A 251 3.48 -0.79 2.95
CA ILE A 251 3.08 -2.19 2.97
C ILE A 251 2.52 -2.56 4.35
N ARG A 252 3.03 -1.93 5.42
CA ARG A 252 2.42 -2.02 6.75
C ARG A 252 1.00 -1.45 6.79
N GLY A 253 0.70 -0.41 6.02
CA GLY A 253 -0.65 0.14 5.88
C GLY A 253 -1.60 -0.86 5.25
N VAL A 254 -1.17 -1.51 4.16
CA VAL A 254 -1.90 -2.63 3.52
C VAL A 254 -2.15 -3.77 4.51
N ARG A 255 -1.10 -4.23 5.22
CA ARG A 255 -1.17 -5.30 6.23
C ARG A 255 -2.08 -4.95 7.39
N LEU A 256 -1.95 -3.75 7.92
CA LEU A 256 -2.77 -3.25 9.01
C LEU A 256 -4.26 -3.27 8.67
N ILE A 257 -4.63 -2.74 7.50
CA ILE A 257 -6.03 -2.66 7.09
C ILE A 257 -6.59 -4.07 6.84
N SER A 258 -5.83 -4.92 6.16
CA SER A 258 -6.25 -6.29 5.82
C SER A 258 -6.37 -7.23 7.02
N GLU A 259 -5.53 -7.08 8.04
CA GLU A 259 -5.66 -7.81 9.30
C GLU A 259 -6.75 -7.25 10.24
N THR A 260 -7.30 -6.06 9.93
CA THR A 260 -8.33 -5.41 10.79
C THR A 260 -9.75 -5.74 10.37
N PHE A 261 -9.99 -5.96 9.07
CA PHE A 261 -11.30 -6.26 8.53
C PHE A 261 -11.31 -7.65 7.90
N PRO A 262 -12.40 -8.42 8.05
CA PRO A 262 -12.61 -9.63 7.28
C PRO A 262 -12.49 -9.35 5.78
N ARG A 263 -11.94 -10.30 5.01
CA ARG A 263 -11.70 -10.11 3.57
C ARG A 263 -12.99 -9.84 2.81
N GLU A 264 -14.11 -10.39 3.26
CA GLU A 264 -15.44 -10.22 2.66
C GLU A 264 -15.94 -8.79 2.80
N VAL A 265 -15.54 -8.10 3.88
CA VAL A 265 -15.85 -6.69 4.10
C VAL A 265 -14.91 -5.82 3.27
N LEU A 266 -13.62 -6.14 3.30
CA LEU A 266 -12.56 -5.39 2.63
C LEU A 266 -12.71 -5.38 1.10
N PHE A 267 -13.05 -6.55 0.55
CA PHE A 267 -13.21 -6.78 -0.88
C PHE A 267 -14.70 -6.90 -1.26
N SER A 268 -15.53 -6.02 -0.73
CA SER A 268 -16.95 -5.92 -1.10
C SER A 268 -17.19 -4.89 -2.22
N GLY A 269 -18.32 -5.01 -2.91
CA GLY A 269 -18.75 -4.02 -3.90
C GLY A 269 -17.74 -3.82 -5.04
N LEU A 270 -17.28 -2.59 -5.25
CA LEU A 270 -16.29 -2.27 -6.29
C LEU A 270 -14.91 -2.91 -6.05
N MET A 271 -14.63 -3.37 -4.83
CA MET A 271 -13.38 -4.07 -4.47
C MET A 271 -13.47 -5.59 -4.65
N ALA A 272 -14.63 -6.14 -5.04
CA ALA A 272 -14.85 -7.58 -5.19
C ALA A 272 -13.81 -8.33 -6.03
N PRO A 273 -13.26 -7.78 -7.13
CA PRO A 273 -12.23 -8.46 -7.91
C PRO A 273 -10.93 -8.77 -7.15
N LEU A 274 -10.66 -8.09 -6.02
CA LEU A 274 -9.50 -8.36 -5.15
C LEU A 274 -9.78 -9.46 -4.11
N GLY A 275 -11.03 -9.92 -4.02
CA GLY A 275 -11.43 -11.06 -3.18
C GLY A 275 -10.88 -12.39 -3.74
N PRO A 276 -10.81 -13.44 -2.90
CA PRO A 276 -10.39 -14.75 -3.38
C PRO A 276 -11.36 -15.27 -4.44
N ASN A 277 -10.84 -15.69 -5.59
CA ASN A 277 -11.56 -16.59 -6.49
C ASN A 277 -11.54 -17.97 -5.85
N ILE A 278 -12.69 -18.38 -5.30
CA ILE A 278 -12.88 -19.67 -4.62
C ILE A 278 -12.62 -20.86 -5.58
N ASP A 279 -12.62 -20.62 -6.90
CA ASP A 279 -12.44 -21.63 -7.94
C ASP A 279 -10.98 -21.86 -8.39
N ASP A 280 -9.99 -21.12 -7.84
CA ASP A 280 -8.62 -21.06 -8.39
C ASP A 280 -7.63 -22.08 -7.78
N THR A 281 -8.14 -23.12 -7.12
CA THR A 281 -7.31 -24.21 -6.55
C THR A 281 -7.15 -25.41 -7.49
N SER A 282 -7.97 -25.53 -8.54
CA SER A 282 -7.83 -26.62 -9.51
C SER A 282 -6.84 -26.24 -10.61
N GLY A 283 -5.64 -26.84 -10.58
CA GLY A 283 -4.65 -26.67 -11.65
C GLY A 283 -3.65 -25.53 -11.46
N PHE A 284 -3.28 -25.23 -10.20
CA PHE A 284 -2.17 -24.32 -9.91
C PHE A 284 -0.91 -24.77 -10.66
N ARG A 285 -0.42 -23.91 -11.56
CA ARG A 285 0.80 -24.12 -12.34
C ARG A 285 1.76 -22.97 -12.05
N PRO A 286 3.07 -23.22 -12.11
CA PRO A 286 4.06 -22.17 -11.93
C PRO A 286 3.86 -21.00 -12.90
N SER A 287 4.14 -19.77 -12.45
CA SER A 287 3.98 -18.55 -13.26
C SER A 287 4.73 -18.62 -14.59
N PHE A 288 5.93 -19.21 -14.64
CA PHE A 288 6.71 -19.31 -15.88
C PHE A 288 5.98 -20.09 -16.98
N VAL A 289 5.20 -21.12 -16.60
CA VAL A 289 4.38 -21.90 -17.55
C VAL A 289 3.18 -21.09 -18.01
N GLN A 290 2.55 -20.35 -17.09
CA GLN A 290 1.33 -19.59 -17.39
C GLN A 290 1.62 -18.34 -18.24
N GLU A 291 2.73 -17.66 -17.96
CA GLU A 291 3.12 -16.39 -18.60
C GLU A 291 4.14 -16.57 -19.74
N GLY A 292 4.68 -17.79 -19.90
CA GLY A 292 5.55 -18.14 -21.03
C GLY A 292 6.93 -17.50 -21.00
N PHE A 293 7.53 -17.35 -19.82
CA PHE A 293 8.91 -16.88 -19.65
C PHE A 293 9.84 -18.03 -19.24
N ASP A 294 11.16 -17.82 -19.41
CA ASP A 294 12.16 -18.86 -19.19
C ASP A 294 12.22 -19.32 -17.73
N ARG A 295 12.37 -20.63 -17.53
CA ARG A 295 12.59 -21.20 -16.20
C ARG A 295 14.01 -20.91 -15.74
N LEU A 296 14.14 -20.49 -14.49
CA LEU A 296 15.43 -20.31 -13.83
C LEU A 296 15.78 -21.54 -12.98
N ASP A 297 17.02 -22.02 -13.05
CA ASP A 297 17.51 -23.10 -12.18
C ASP A 297 17.90 -22.56 -10.80
N TRP A 298 16.91 -22.50 -9.92
CA TRP A 298 17.01 -21.84 -8.61
C TRP A 298 17.29 -22.79 -7.44
N VAL A 299 17.02 -24.09 -7.58
CA VAL A 299 17.00 -25.05 -6.46
C VAL A 299 18.36 -25.15 -5.76
N ALA A 300 19.43 -25.46 -6.51
CA ALA A 300 20.77 -25.60 -5.93
C ALA A 300 21.29 -24.30 -5.27
N PRO A 301 21.21 -23.13 -5.93
CA PRO A 301 21.59 -21.85 -5.29
C PRO A 301 20.83 -21.54 -4.00
N LEU A 302 19.51 -21.81 -3.94
CA LEU A 302 18.75 -21.60 -2.72
C LEU A 302 19.11 -22.60 -1.62
N ASP A 303 19.41 -23.85 -1.96
CA ASP A 303 19.84 -24.84 -0.97
C ASP A 303 21.23 -24.53 -0.39
N GLU A 304 22.14 -23.92 -1.17
CA GLU A 304 23.43 -23.45 -0.65
C GLU A 304 23.27 -22.40 0.46
N ILE A 305 22.38 -21.42 0.28
CA ILE A 305 22.13 -20.40 1.31
C ILE A 305 21.24 -20.91 2.44
N ARG A 306 20.42 -21.95 2.23
CA ARG A 306 19.58 -22.55 3.27
C ARG A 306 20.42 -22.98 4.47
N HIS A 307 21.52 -23.69 4.22
CA HIS A 307 22.41 -24.18 5.28
C HIS A 307 23.01 -23.03 6.10
N LEU A 308 23.34 -21.92 5.45
CA LEU A 308 23.87 -20.72 6.10
C LEU A 308 22.81 -20.03 6.97
N VAL A 309 21.57 -19.97 6.51
CA VAL A 309 20.43 -19.45 7.29
C VAL A 309 20.14 -20.35 8.50
N GLU A 310 20.15 -21.68 8.31
CA GLU A 310 19.88 -22.66 9.36
C GLU A 310 20.99 -22.74 10.42
N ALA A 311 22.23 -22.46 10.05
CA ALA A 311 23.38 -22.46 10.97
C ALA A 311 23.42 -21.25 11.93
N CYS A 312 22.58 -20.24 11.69
CA CYS A 312 22.55 -19.04 12.53
C CYS A 312 21.75 -19.29 13.82
N GLU A 313 22.34 -19.00 14.99
CA GLU A 313 21.72 -19.24 16.31
C GLU A 313 21.51 -17.95 17.16
N ASP A 314 21.30 -16.81 16.51
CA ASP A 314 21.09 -15.52 17.19
C ASP A 314 19.61 -15.11 17.32
N GLU A 315 19.37 -13.95 17.96
CA GLU A 315 18.04 -13.40 18.24
C GLU A 315 17.16 -13.23 16.99
N ILE A 316 17.76 -13.01 15.81
CA ILE A 316 17.02 -12.78 14.54
C ILE A 316 16.99 -14.01 13.63
N ALA A 317 17.60 -15.14 14.02
CA ALA A 317 17.66 -16.37 13.23
C ALA A 317 16.27 -16.86 12.79
N ALA A 318 15.29 -16.85 13.70
CA ALA A 318 13.93 -17.28 13.39
C ALA A 318 13.25 -16.38 12.33
N ALA A 319 13.53 -15.07 12.35
CA ALA A 319 13.00 -14.13 11.35
C ALA A 319 13.65 -14.35 9.98
N ARG A 320 14.97 -14.62 9.94
CA ARG A 320 15.68 -14.99 8.71
C ARG A 320 15.14 -16.29 8.10
N LEU A 321 14.95 -17.33 8.91
CA LEU A 321 14.42 -18.60 8.44
C LEU A 321 13.00 -18.46 7.86
N ARG A 322 12.10 -17.70 8.53
CA ARG A 322 10.76 -17.43 8.01
C ARG A 322 10.81 -16.66 6.69
N SER A 323 11.64 -15.63 6.62
CA SER A 323 11.83 -14.82 5.40
C SER A 323 12.36 -15.67 4.24
N PHE A 324 13.39 -16.48 4.49
CA PHE A 324 13.98 -17.40 3.52
C PHE A 324 12.96 -18.42 3.00
N ASN A 325 12.21 -19.08 3.90
CA ASN A 325 11.19 -20.06 3.51
C ASN A 325 10.10 -19.45 2.64
N LEU A 326 9.72 -18.19 2.89
CA LEU A 326 8.77 -17.48 2.06
C LEU A 326 9.34 -17.16 0.67
N VAL A 327 10.60 -16.74 0.57
CA VAL A 327 11.29 -16.56 -0.73
C VAL A 327 11.33 -17.88 -1.50
N ALA A 328 11.73 -18.98 -0.86
CA ALA A 328 11.77 -20.30 -1.48
C ALA A 328 10.39 -20.76 -1.99
N ALA A 329 9.32 -20.51 -1.21
CA ALA A 329 7.96 -20.82 -1.64
C ALA A 329 7.52 -19.99 -2.85
N ILE A 330 7.95 -18.73 -2.95
CA ILE A 330 7.68 -17.89 -4.11
C ILE A 330 8.45 -18.40 -5.33
N TYR A 331 9.73 -18.77 -5.18
CA TYR A 331 10.49 -19.42 -6.25
C TYR A 331 9.80 -20.68 -6.78
N GLU A 332 9.26 -21.52 -5.91
CA GLU A 332 8.52 -22.72 -6.32
C GLU A 332 7.22 -22.36 -7.04
N ALA A 333 6.48 -21.35 -6.56
CA ALA A 333 5.29 -20.83 -7.25
C ALA A 333 5.60 -20.17 -8.60
N THR A 334 6.78 -19.57 -8.76
CA THR A 334 7.17 -18.85 -9.97
C THR A 334 7.77 -19.78 -11.03
N TYR A 335 8.71 -20.65 -10.63
CA TYR A 335 9.54 -21.44 -11.54
C TYR A 335 9.33 -22.96 -11.44
N GLY A 336 8.54 -23.44 -10.46
CA GLY A 336 8.37 -24.86 -10.19
C GLY A 336 9.63 -25.52 -9.63
N ARG A 337 9.45 -26.65 -8.95
CA ARG A 337 10.58 -27.44 -8.42
C ARG A 337 11.20 -28.35 -9.49
N ASP A 338 10.37 -28.90 -10.38
CA ASP A 338 10.76 -29.81 -11.45
C ASP A 338 10.28 -29.31 -12.83
N GLU A 339 10.78 -29.93 -13.90
CA GLU A 339 10.32 -29.67 -15.28
C GLU A 339 8.85 -30.08 -15.50
N ALA A 340 8.32 -30.97 -14.65
CA ALA A 340 6.92 -31.39 -14.69
C ALA A 340 5.95 -30.29 -14.22
N GLY A 341 6.46 -29.22 -13.59
CA GLY A 341 5.68 -28.06 -13.17
C GLY A 341 4.75 -28.36 -11.99
N ALA A 342 5.05 -29.40 -11.20
CA ALA A 342 4.32 -29.67 -9.97
C ALA A 342 4.68 -28.60 -8.93
N CYS A 343 3.67 -28.13 -8.20
CA CYS A 343 3.81 -27.04 -7.25
C CYS A 343 3.03 -27.39 -5.98
N ASP A 344 3.73 -27.59 -4.86
CA ASP A 344 3.14 -27.95 -3.56
C ASP A 344 3.16 -26.75 -2.60
N VAL A 345 2.95 -25.55 -3.15
CA VAL A 345 2.88 -24.33 -2.37
C VAL A 345 1.51 -23.67 -2.50
N ALA A 346 1.15 -22.93 -1.47
CA ALA A 346 -0.12 -22.23 -1.44
C ALA A 346 -0.25 -21.24 -2.61
N PRO A 347 -1.44 -21.14 -3.26
CA PRO A 347 -1.61 -20.32 -4.47
C PRO A 347 -1.30 -18.83 -4.32
N HIS A 348 -1.27 -18.30 -3.09
CA HIS A 348 -0.94 -16.89 -2.85
C HIS A 348 0.56 -16.58 -2.98
N HIS A 349 1.44 -17.59 -3.02
CA HIS A 349 2.87 -17.38 -3.27
C HIS A 349 3.20 -16.98 -4.71
N ARG A 350 2.22 -17.06 -5.64
CA ARG A 350 2.38 -16.50 -7.01
C ARG A 350 2.56 -14.97 -7.02
N PHE A 351 2.16 -14.29 -5.94
CA PHE A 351 2.26 -12.84 -5.84
C PHE A 351 3.60 -12.48 -5.18
N LEU A 352 4.60 -12.04 -5.94
CA LEU A 352 5.95 -11.73 -5.41
C LEU A 352 5.93 -10.79 -4.19
N PHE A 353 5.04 -9.81 -4.20
CA PHE A 353 4.91 -8.81 -3.13
C PHE A 353 4.35 -9.39 -1.82
N ILE A 354 3.92 -10.66 -1.79
CA ILE A 354 3.53 -11.34 -0.56
C ILE A 354 4.70 -11.39 0.44
N TRP A 355 5.93 -11.48 -0.05
CA TRP A 355 7.12 -11.44 0.79
C TRP A 355 7.20 -10.12 1.56
N LEU A 356 7.09 -9.00 0.86
CA LEU A 356 7.08 -7.67 1.49
C LEU A 356 5.94 -7.49 2.49
N TYR A 357 4.80 -8.14 2.23
CA TYR A 357 3.63 -8.10 3.10
C TYR A 357 3.86 -8.87 4.40
N LEU A 358 4.51 -10.04 4.35
CA LEU A 358 4.68 -10.93 5.51
C LEU A 358 6.00 -10.75 6.27
N ILE A 359 6.96 -10.01 5.70
CA ILE A 359 8.29 -9.81 6.30
C ILE A 359 8.21 -9.32 7.75
N ASP A 360 9.10 -9.84 8.58
CA ASP A 360 9.16 -9.53 10.01
C ASP A 360 9.95 -8.24 10.30
N ASP A 361 9.55 -7.54 11.35
CA ASP A 361 10.23 -6.32 11.81
C ASP A 361 11.70 -6.59 12.20
N ASP A 362 11.99 -7.76 12.78
CA ASP A 362 13.35 -8.18 13.15
C ASP A 362 14.23 -8.42 11.92
N PHE A 363 13.65 -8.96 10.85
CA PHE A 363 14.37 -9.13 9.58
C PHE A 363 14.71 -7.77 8.96
N ILE A 364 13.76 -6.83 8.98
CA ILE A 364 13.99 -5.45 8.54
C ILE A 364 15.10 -4.80 9.38
N ALA A 365 15.09 -5.01 10.71
CA ALA A 365 16.14 -4.51 11.58
C ALA A 365 17.51 -5.13 11.24
N GLY A 366 17.54 -6.40 10.84
CA GLY A 366 18.73 -7.06 10.28
C GLY A 366 19.25 -6.37 9.01
N LEU A 367 18.38 -6.09 8.05
CA LEU A 367 18.75 -5.33 6.84
C LEU A 367 19.32 -3.94 7.17
N GLN A 368 18.70 -3.22 8.11
CA GLN A 368 19.18 -1.90 8.56
C GLN A 368 20.54 -1.95 9.25
N ARG A 369 20.92 -3.10 9.81
CA ARG A 369 22.21 -3.36 10.44
C ARG A 369 23.22 -3.97 9.47
N GLU A 370 22.90 -4.04 8.18
CA GLU A 370 23.75 -4.64 7.15
C GLU A 370 24.09 -6.11 7.44
N ASP A 371 23.17 -6.87 8.07
CA ASP A 371 23.36 -8.31 8.29
C ASP A 371 23.47 -9.04 6.94
N SER A 372 24.64 -9.65 6.67
CA SER A 372 24.95 -10.30 5.39
C SER A 372 23.95 -11.40 5.01
N VAL A 373 23.40 -12.13 5.99
CA VAL A 373 22.41 -13.20 5.71
C VAL A 373 21.06 -12.59 5.30
N CYS A 374 20.62 -11.53 5.96
CA CYS A 374 19.42 -10.78 5.56
C CYS A 374 19.61 -10.18 4.17
N LEU A 375 20.78 -9.59 3.88
CA LEU A 375 21.11 -9.01 2.59
C LEU A 375 21.14 -10.08 1.47
N LEU A 376 21.67 -11.27 1.74
CA LEU A 376 21.60 -12.40 0.80
C LEU A 376 20.14 -12.79 0.52
N ILE A 377 19.31 -12.99 1.54
CA ILE A 377 17.89 -13.31 1.34
C ILE A 377 17.20 -12.22 0.51
N LEU A 378 17.52 -10.94 0.74
CA LEU A 378 17.01 -9.82 -0.05
C LEU A 378 17.49 -9.88 -1.51
N ALA A 379 18.77 -10.20 -1.77
CA ALA A 379 19.29 -10.33 -3.13
C ALA A 379 18.61 -11.46 -3.93
N TYR A 380 18.38 -12.60 -3.29
CA TYR A 380 17.64 -13.69 -3.92
C TYR A 380 16.18 -13.31 -4.16
N TRP A 381 15.52 -12.60 -3.24
CA TRP A 381 14.18 -12.06 -3.51
C TRP A 381 14.20 -11.01 -4.65
N ALA A 382 15.21 -10.14 -4.69
CA ALA A 382 15.35 -9.11 -5.72
C ALA A 382 15.45 -9.73 -7.12
N LEU A 383 16.06 -10.91 -7.26
CA LEU A 383 16.13 -11.60 -8.54
C LEU A 383 14.76 -12.03 -9.07
N LEU A 384 13.80 -12.37 -8.19
CA LEU A 384 12.42 -12.66 -8.60
C LEU A 384 11.77 -11.47 -9.30
N LEU A 385 12.19 -10.23 -8.99
CA LEU A 385 11.67 -9.03 -9.64
C LEU A 385 12.00 -8.98 -11.15
N LYS A 386 12.94 -9.79 -11.65
CA LYS A 386 13.16 -9.92 -13.10
C LYS A 386 11.92 -10.40 -13.86
N THR A 387 11.06 -11.19 -13.22
CA THR A 387 9.77 -11.57 -13.80
C THR A 387 8.83 -10.36 -13.98
N TYR A 388 9.11 -9.25 -13.29
CA TYR A 388 8.45 -7.97 -13.40
C TYR A 388 9.23 -6.93 -14.21
N ASP A 389 10.34 -7.26 -14.88
CA ASP A 389 11.10 -6.29 -15.70
C ASP A 389 10.24 -5.68 -16.83
N ARG A 390 9.17 -6.36 -17.27
CA ARG A 390 8.19 -5.84 -18.23
C ARG A 390 7.22 -4.80 -17.64
N HIS A 391 7.17 -4.69 -16.32
CA HIS A 391 6.29 -3.78 -15.61
C HIS A 391 7.04 -2.49 -15.28
N TRP A 392 6.69 -1.41 -15.97
CA TRP A 392 7.36 -0.11 -15.89
C TRP A 392 7.55 0.45 -14.47
N PHE A 393 6.67 0.11 -13.53
CA PHE A 393 6.75 0.58 -12.15
C PHE A 393 7.82 -0.17 -11.31
N MET A 394 8.36 -1.28 -11.80
CA MET A 394 9.49 -1.99 -11.18
C MET A 394 10.82 -1.82 -11.94
N ASP A 395 10.82 -1.00 -13.00
CA ASP A 395 12.00 -0.79 -13.83
C ASP A 395 13.22 -0.35 -13.00
N GLY A 396 14.36 -1.01 -13.23
CA GLY A 396 15.62 -0.75 -12.53
C GLY A 396 15.73 -1.25 -11.08
N TRP A 397 14.66 -1.74 -10.44
CA TRP A 397 14.72 -2.17 -9.02
C TRP A 397 15.56 -3.41 -8.79
N THR A 398 15.47 -4.42 -9.68
CA THR A 398 16.27 -5.65 -9.60
C THR A 398 17.77 -5.31 -9.50
N VAL A 399 18.26 -4.54 -10.47
CA VAL A 399 19.67 -4.13 -10.56
C VAL A 399 20.07 -3.27 -9.36
N HIS A 400 19.23 -2.30 -8.99
CA HIS A 400 19.49 -1.43 -7.85
C HIS A 400 19.71 -2.20 -6.55
N LEU A 401 18.79 -3.10 -6.20
CA LEU A 401 18.86 -3.89 -4.97
C LEU A 401 20.10 -4.78 -4.95
N LEU A 402 20.42 -5.41 -6.08
CA LEU A 402 21.58 -6.26 -6.22
C LEU A 402 22.90 -5.49 -6.09
N VAL A 403 23.00 -4.30 -6.69
CA VAL A 403 24.15 -3.40 -6.52
C VAL A 403 24.26 -2.90 -5.07
N ALA A 404 23.14 -2.55 -4.44
CA ALA A 404 23.12 -2.12 -3.05
C ALA A 404 23.61 -3.23 -2.11
N VAL A 405 23.09 -4.45 -2.26
CA VAL A 405 23.53 -5.63 -1.49
C VAL A 405 25.01 -5.91 -1.72
N ARG A 406 25.47 -5.94 -2.98
CA ARG A 406 26.90 -6.12 -3.31
C ARG A 406 27.80 -5.10 -2.60
N ASN A 407 27.30 -3.88 -2.42
CA ASN A 407 28.06 -2.82 -1.78
C ASN A 407 28.11 -2.95 -0.25
N MET A 408 27.06 -3.52 0.36
CA MET A 408 26.89 -3.65 1.82
C MET A 408 27.35 -4.99 2.40
N ILE A 409 27.36 -6.06 1.59
CA ILE A 409 27.64 -7.41 2.07
C ILE A 409 29.09 -7.57 2.56
N ASP A 410 29.27 -8.32 3.65
CA ASP A 410 30.60 -8.72 4.11
C ASP A 410 31.29 -9.60 3.05
N PRO A 411 32.59 -9.36 2.75
CA PRO A 411 33.37 -10.13 1.78
C PRO A 411 33.31 -11.65 1.97
N ASP A 412 33.19 -12.14 3.20
CA ASP A 412 33.12 -13.58 3.50
C ASP A 412 31.87 -14.21 2.86
N PHE A 413 30.82 -13.43 2.62
CA PHE A 413 29.55 -13.89 2.05
C PHE A 413 29.44 -13.66 0.53
N ALA A 414 30.46 -13.09 -0.11
CA ALA A 414 30.40 -12.67 -1.51
C ALA A 414 30.22 -13.84 -2.50
N SER A 415 30.66 -15.05 -2.15
CA SER A 415 30.50 -16.25 -2.99
C SER A 415 29.02 -16.57 -3.25
N TRP A 416 28.18 -16.52 -2.22
CA TRP A 416 26.74 -16.80 -2.32
C TRP A 416 25.95 -15.72 -3.07
N LEU A 417 26.53 -14.53 -3.22
CA LEU A 417 25.97 -13.44 -4.01
C LEU A 417 26.26 -13.59 -5.51
N ARG A 418 27.14 -14.50 -5.93
CA ARG A 418 27.54 -14.62 -7.34
C ARG A 418 26.41 -14.95 -8.28
N TRP A 419 25.69 -16.02 -7.96
CA TRP A 419 24.57 -16.49 -8.76
C TRP A 419 23.54 -15.38 -9.07
N PRO A 420 22.97 -14.65 -8.09
CA PRO A 420 21.98 -13.63 -8.41
C PRO A 420 22.54 -12.45 -9.24
N LEU A 421 23.81 -12.06 -9.06
CA LEU A 421 24.37 -10.99 -9.88
C LEU A 421 24.66 -11.44 -11.31
N ASP A 422 25.15 -12.67 -11.51
CA ASP A 422 25.42 -13.24 -12.83
C ASP A 422 24.12 -13.32 -13.66
N ILE A 423 23.03 -13.82 -13.08
CA ILE A 423 21.71 -13.88 -13.74
C ILE A 423 21.17 -12.47 -14.03
N ALA A 424 21.49 -11.48 -13.19
CA ALA A 424 21.08 -10.09 -13.39
C ALA A 424 22.00 -9.30 -14.35
N GLY A 425 23.15 -9.84 -14.74
CA GLY A 425 24.16 -9.11 -15.51
C GLY A 425 24.80 -7.96 -14.72
N VAL A 426 24.97 -8.13 -13.41
CA VAL A 426 25.64 -7.18 -12.51
C VAL A 426 27.03 -7.73 -12.18
N GLU A 427 28.08 -6.92 -12.31
CA GLU A 427 29.44 -7.38 -11.99
C GLU A 427 29.71 -7.46 -10.48
N MET A 428 30.54 -8.40 -10.04
CA MET A 428 31.04 -8.45 -8.65
C MET A 428 31.98 -7.30 -8.31
N ASP A 429 32.86 -6.95 -9.25
CA ASP A 429 33.89 -5.94 -9.05
C ASP A 429 33.23 -4.56 -8.95
N LYS A 430 33.50 -3.84 -7.85
CA LYS A 430 32.93 -2.52 -7.61
C LYS A 430 33.59 -1.44 -8.49
N ASP A 431 34.83 -1.68 -8.91
CA ASP A 431 35.64 -0.73 -9.68
C ASP A 431 35.45 -0.88 -11.20
N ARG A 432 34.77 -1.94 -11.62
CA ARG A 432 34.33 -2.11 -13.01
C ARG A 432 32.91 -1.60 -13.14
N PRO A 433 32.67 -0.54 -13.93
CA PRO A 433 31.31 -0.18 -14.27
C PRO A 433 30.76 -1.30 -15.16
N GLY A 434 29.95 -2.18 -14.56
CA GLY A 434 29.14 -3.11 -15.32
C GLY A 434 28.20 -2.35 -16.28
N PRO A 435 27.39 -3.06 -17.08
CA PRO A 435 26.57 -2.44 -18.11
C PRO A 435 25.50 -1.48 -17.57
N TRP A 436 25.32 -1.38 -16.26
CA TRP A 436 24.26 -0.61 -15.64
C TRP A 436 24.76 0.69 -15.04
N HIS A 437 24.16 1.81 -15.45
CA HIS A 437 24.50 3.14 -14.98
C HIS A 437 23.37 3.75 -14.15
N TRP A 438 23.73 4.39 -13.04
CA TRP A 438 22.76 5.11 -12.20
C TRP A 438 22.44 6.47 -12.81
N ASP A 439 21.17 6.70 -13.13
CA ASP A 439 20.66 8.02 -13.50
C ASP A 439 20.08 8.72 -12.26
N ALA A 440 20.83 9.67 -11.70
CA ALA A 440 20.35 10.44 -10.54
C ALA A 440 19.12 11.32 -10.85
N THR A 441 18.90 11.69 -12.10
CA THR A 441 17.74 12.50 -12.54
C THR A 441 16.47 11.64 -12.56
N ASN A 442 16.59 10.42 -13.08
CA ASN A 442 15.48 9.49 -13.22
C ASN A 442 15.37 8.49 -12.07
N ARG A 443 16.33 8.51 -11.13
CA ARG A 443 16.40 7.63 -9.96
C ARG A 443 16.30 6.16 -10.32
N GLN A 444 16.95 5.75 -11.41
CA GLN A 444 16.89 4.37 -11.91
C GLN A 444 18.22 3.96 -12.53
N PHE A 445 18.47 2.65 -12.59
CA PHE A 445 19.55 2.10 -13.39
C PHE A 445 19.09 1.91 -14.83
N TYR A 446 19.98 2.16 -15.79
CA TYR A 446 19.75 1.85 -17.20
C TYR A 446 20.95 1.11 -17.80
N ALA A 447 20.67 0.25 -18.78
CA ALA A 447 21.70 -0.44 -19.52
C ALA A 447 22.43 0.54 -20.45
N GLY A 448 23.75 0.57 -20.38
CA GLY A 448 24.62 1.37 -21.24
C GLY A 448 24.54 0.94 -22.70
N PRO A 449 25.08 1.75 -23.62
CA PRO A 449 25.03 1.49 -25.07
C PRO A 449 25.61 0.13 -25.47
N ASP A 450 26.57 -0.37 -24.69
CA ASP A 450 27.33 -1.61 -24.96
C ASP A 450 26.63 -2.89 -24.44
N ALA A 451 25.44 -2.76 -23.83
CA ALA A 451 24.74 -3.84 -23.14
C ALA A 451 23.62 -4.52 -23.97
N ARG A 452 23.57 -4.29 -25.29
CA ARG A 452 22.52 -4.83 -26.19
C ARG A 452 23.03 -5.91 -27.11
#